data_AF-A0A451BIQ2-F1
#
_entry.id   AF-A0A451BIQ2-F1
#
_cell.length_a   1.000
_cell.length_b   1.000
_cell.length_c   1.000
_cell.angle_alpha   90.00
_cell.angle_beta   90.00
_cell.angle_gamma   90.00
#
_symmetry.space_group_name_H-M   'P 1'
#
loop_
_entity.id
_entity.type
_entity.pdbx_description
1 polymer ?
#
loop_
_entity_poly.entity_id
_entity_poly.type
_entity_poly.pdbx_seq_one_letter_code
_entity_poly.pdbx_strand_id
1 'polypeptide(L)'
;MATFIVIQTVGDSGFDESVPKRFGERAFRLPNGDWLVAFPGTSEQLANELGIVQDETNNAVVLRFTAYWGRATPDTWAWMRENGDFG
;
A
#
# COMPACT_ATOMS: atom_id res chain seq x y z
N MET A 1 -4.53 1.36 12.07
CA MET A 1 -3.91 2.44 11.25
C MET A 1 -4.65 2.50 9.94
N ALA A 2 -4.76 3.67 9.29
CA ALA A 2 -5.47 3.73 8.01
C ALA A 2 -4.83 2.79 6.98
N THR A 3 -5.67 2.09 6.22
CA THR A 3 -5.22 1.15 5.20
C THR A 3 -5.28 1.80 3.82
N PHE A 4 -4.20 1.62 3.07
CA PHE A 4 -4.02 2.14 1.74
C PHE A 4 -3.75 1.01 0.76
N ILE A 5 -4.25 1.16 -0.46
CA ILE A 5 -3.76 0.42 -1.61
C ILE A 5 -2.89 1.35 -2.46
N VAL A 6 -1.73 0.85 -2.87
CA VAL A 6 -0.82 1.48 -3.81
C VAL A 6 -0.84 0.65 -5.09
N ILE A 7 -1.45 1.22 -6.12
CA ILE A 7 -1.64 0.58 -7.42
C ILE A 7 -0.51 1.04 -8.33
N GLN A 8 0.35 0.12 -8.74
CA GLN A 8 1.47 0.45 -9.62
C GLN A 8 0.95 0.70 -11.05
N THR A 9 1.31 1.83 -11.65
CA THR A 9 0.91 2.14 -13.04
C THR A 9 2.03 1.91 -14.05
N VAL A 10 3.20 1.47 -13.58
CA VAL A 10 4.38 1.11 -14.38
C VAL A 10 4.94 -0.23 -13.90
N GLY A 11 5.67 -0.94 -14.78
CA GLY A 11 6.13 -2.30 -14.51
C GLY A 11 7.30 -2.41 -13.52
N ASP A 12 8.16 -1.40 -13.45
CA ASP A 12 9.26 -1.33 -12.49
C ASP A 12 9.29 0.05 -11.84
N SER A 13 8.79 0.11 -10.61
CA SER A 13 8.71 1.32 -9.77
C SER A 13 9.71 1.31 -8.62
N GLY A 14 10.56 0.28 -8.52
CA GLY A 14 11.41 0.07 -7.34
C GLY A 14 10.66 -0.14 -6.01
N PHE A 15 9.31 -0.21 -6.01
CA PHE A 15 8.51 -0.37 -4.80
C PHE A 15 8.73 -1.70 -4.09
N ASP A 16 9.09 -2.73 -4.85
CA ASP A 16 9.44 -4.03 -4.30
C ASP A 16 10.63 -3.99 -3.34
N GLU A 17 11.52 -3.03 -3.54
CA GLU A 17 12.65 -2.79 -2.65
C GLU A 17 12.33 -1.74 -1.59
N SER A 18 11.70 -0.62 -1.96
CA SER A 18 11.52 0.53 -1.07
C SER A 18 10.38 0.36 -0.06
N VAL A 19 9.26 -0.27 -0.45
CA VAL A 19 8.08 -0.41 0.41
C VAL A 19 8.38 -1.32 1.62
N PRO A 20 8.94 -2.54 1.47
CA PRO A 20 9.27 -3.37 2.63
C PRO A 20 10.32 -2.73 3.54
N LYS A 21 11.33 -2.06 2.98
CA LYS A 21 12.37 -1.36 3.77
C LYS A 21 11.78 -0.25 4.63
N ARG A 22 10.78 0.47 4.13
CA ARG A 22 10.21 1.65 4.80
C ARG A 22 9.09 1.30 5.78
N PHE A 23 8.28 0.28 5.46
CA PHE A 23 7.07 -0.03 6.21
C PHE A 23 7.14 -1.38 6.96
N GLY A 24 8.08 -2.26 6.61
CA GLY A 24 8.22 -3.57 7.26
C GLY A 24 6.92 -4.37 7.20
N GLU A 25 6.51 -4.90 8.34
CA GLU A 25 5.26 -5.67 8.49
C GLU A 25 3.99 -4.86 8.20
N ARG A 26 4.08 -3.52 8.20
CA ARG A 26 2.97 -2.63 7.81
C ARG A 26 2.81 -2.49 6.31
N ALA A 27 3.52 -3.26 5.50
CA ALA A 27 3.28 -3.39 4.08
C ALA A 27 3.08 -4.86 3.70
N PHE A 28 2.16 -5.09 2.78
CA PHE A 28 1.85 -6.41 2.25
C PHE A 28 1.77 -6.37 0.74
N ARG A 29 2.51 -7.26 0.08
CA ARG A 29 2.51 -7.37 -1.37
C ARG A 29 1.36 -8.27 -1.83
N LEU A 30 0.50 -7.73 -2.69
CA LEU A 30 -0.57 -8.50 -3.32
C LEU A 30 -0.02 -9.35 -4.49
N PRO A 31 -0.66 -10.48 -4.84
CA PRO A 31 -0.21 -11.35 -5.93
C PRO A 31 -0.11 -10.67 -7.29
N ASN A 32 -0.90 -9.61 -7.52
CA ASN A 32 -0.89 -8.84 -8.76
C ASN A 32 0.20 -7.76 -8.81
N GLY A 33 1.04 -7.65 -7.77
CA GLY A 33 2.13 -6.69 -7.68
C GLY A 33 1.79 -5.39 -6.94
N ASP A 34 0.52 -5.13 -6.65
CA ASP A 34 0.10 -3.97 -5.86
C ASP A 34 0.48 -4.13 -4.38
N TRP A 35 0.41 -3.03 -3.65
CA TRP A 35 0.75 -3.02 -2.23
C TRP A 35 -0.42 -2.58 -1.37
N LEU A 36 -0.60 -3.27 -0.25
CA LEU A 36 -1.33 -2.73 0.88
C LEU A 36 -0.35 -2.13 1.87
N VAL A 37 -0.68 -0.96 2.42
CA VAL A 37 0.15 -0.27 3.41
C VAL A 37 -0.72 0.23 4.55
N ALA A 38 -0.32 -0.07 5.78
CA ALA A 38 -0.88 0.51 6.99
C ALA A 38 -0.07 1.75 7.38
N PHE A 39 -0.70 2.91 7.33
CA PHE A 39 -0.04 4.22 7.51
C PHE A 39 -0.88 5.16 8.39
N PRO A 40 -0.27 5.98 9.27
CA PRO A 40 -1.03 6.81 10.20
C PRO A 40 -1.49 8.15 9.61
N GLY A 41 -1.12 8.47 8.36
CA GLY A 41 -1.37 9.75 7.71
C GLY A 41 -2.41 9.71 6.58
N THR A 42 -2.28 10.62 5.62
CA THR A 42 -3.14 10.75 4.43
C THR A 42 -2.53 10.07 3.20
N SER A 43 -3.32 9.93 2.12
CA SER A 43 -2.81 9.41 0.83
C SER A 43 -1.68 10.27 0.27
N GLU A 44 -1.78 11.61 0.42
CA GLU A 44 -0.76 12.55 -0.02
C GLU A 44 0.55 12.37 0.76
N GLN A 45 0.46 12.23 2.09
CA GLN A 45 1.63 11.97 2.92
C GLN A 45 2.29 10.64 2.54
N LEU A 46 1.50 9.58 2.33
CA LEU A 46 2.02 8.29 1.87
C LEU A 46 2.66 8.40 0.47
N ALA A 47 2.04 9.12 -0.46
CA ALA A 47 2.58 9.32 -1.80
C ALA A 47 3.92 10.08 -1.77
N ASN A 48 4.04 11.09 -0.91
CA ASN A 48 5.30 11.80 -0.65
C ASN A 48 6.37 10.87 -0.06
N GLU A 49 6.02 10.04 0.92
CA GLU A 49 6.92 9.06 1.55
C GLU A 49 7.44 8.01 0.56
N LEU A 50 6.63 7.69 -0.46
CA LEU A 50 6.97 6.78 -1.55
C LEU A 50 7.71 7.46 -2.71
N GLY A 51 7.93 8.78 -2.65
CA GLY A 51 8.58 9.54 -3.71
C GLY A 51 7.72 9.78 -4.95
N ILE A 52 6.45 9.40 -4.97
CA ILE A 52 5.55 9.49 -6.14
C ILE A 52 5.34 10.95 -6.59
N VAL A 53 5.30 11.87 -5.63
CA VAL A 53 5.01 13.29 -5.90
C VAL A 53 6.22 14.05 -6.47
N GLN A 54 7.43 13.59 -6.16
CA GLN A 54 8.68 14.30 -6.50
C GLN A 54 9.45 13.63 -7.65
N ASP A 55 9.23 12.34 -7.87
CA ASP A 55 9.95 11.53 -8.84
C ASP A 55 9.01 11.08 -9.96
N GLU A 56 9.24 11.57 -11.18
CA GLU A 56 8.44 11.23 -12.36
C GLU A 56 8.56 9.76 -12.78
N THR A 57 9.53 9.01 -12.21
CA THR A 57 9.72 7.58 -12.50
C THR A 57 8.85 6.68 -11.64
N ASN A 58 8.48 7.11 -10.43
CA ASN A 58 7.71 6.33 -9.47
C ASN A 58 6.21 6.62 -9.60
N ASN A 59 5.57 6.02 -10.59
CA ASN A 59 4.17 6.26 -10.90
C ASN A 59 3.25 5.23 -10.23
N ALA A 60 2.35 5.72 -9.35
CA ALA A 60 1.32 4.90 -8.75
C ALA A 60 0.13 5.73 -8.24
N VAL A 61 -0.99 5.04 -8.04
CA VAL A 61 -2.20 5.60 -7.44
C VAL A 61 -2.31 5.13 -5.99
N VAL A 62 -2.43 6.08 -5.06
CA VAL A 62 -2.55 5.81 -3.62
C VAL A 62 -3.97 6.10 -3.14
N LEU A 63 -4.70 5.05 -2.75
CA LEU A 63 -6.08 5.17 -2.27
C LEU A 63 -6.18 4.71 -0.83
N ARG A 64 -6.70 5.58 0.05
CA ARG A 64 -7.20 5.16 1.35
C ARG A 64 -8.54 4.46 1.16
N PHE A 65 -8.72 3.32 1.80
CA PHE A 65 -10.04 2.72 1.94
C PHE A 65 -10.40 2.57 3.42
N THR A 66 -11.68 2.72 3.71
CA THR A 66 -12.24 2.64 5.07
C THR A 66 -13.22 1.47 5.22
N ALA A 67 -13.57 0.83 4.11
CA ALA A 67 -14.46 -0.31 4.07
C ALA A 67 -13.98 -1.28 3.01
N TYR A 68 -14.24 -2.56 3.23
CA TYR A 68 -13.92 -3.65 2.33
C TYR A 68 -15.11 -4.61 2.24
N TRP A 69 -15.51 -4.98 1.02
CA TRP A 69 -16.55 -5.97 0.80
C TRP A 69 -16.14 -6.89 -0.35
N GLY A 70 -15.78 -8.14 -0.03
CA GLY A 70 -15.28 -9.08 -1.02
C GLY A 70 -14.64 -10.33 -0.42
N ARG A 71 -13.88 -11.05 -1.25
CA ARG A 71 -13.04 -12.17 -0.82
C ARG A 71 -11.58 -11.84 -1.09
N ALA A 72 -10.73 -12.09 -0.10
CA ALA A 72 -9.28 -12.01 -0.20
C ALA A 72 -8.68 -13.38 0.13
N THR A 73 -7.40 -13.58 -0.16
CA THR A 73 -6.69 -14.79 0.31
C THR A 73 -6.57 -14.77 1.83
N PRO A 74 -6.37 -15.94 2.49
CA PRO A 74 -6.18 -16.00 3.94
C PRO A 74 -5.09 -15.06 4.45
N ASP A 75 -3.98 -14.95 3.71
CA ASP A 75 -2.84 -14.10 4.08
C ASP A 75 -3.18 -12.61 4.01
N THR A 76 -3.85 -12.18 2.93
CA THR A 76 -4.30 -10.79 2.82
C THR A 76 -5.31 -10.45 3.94
N TRP A 77 -6.20 -11.39 4.29
CA TRP A 77 -7.15 -11.20 5.37
C TRP A 77 -6.49 -11.15 6.75
N ALA A 78 -5.49 -12.00 6.99
CA ALA A 78 -4.71 -11.99 8.22
C ALA A 78 -3.97 -10.64 8.38
N TRP A 79 -3.25 -10.23 7.34
CA TRP A 79 -2.52 -8.97 7.35
C TRP A 79 -3.43 -7.77 7.58
N MET A 80 -4.58 -7.72 6.90
CA MET A 80 -5.57 -6.67 7.10
C MET A 80 -5.99 -6.64 8.57
N ARG A 81 -6.43 -7.76 9.16
CA ARG A 81 -6.85 -7.77 10.58
C ARG A 81 -5.78 -7.32 11.57
N GLU A 82 -4.52 -7.60 11.28
CA GLU A 82 -3.39 -7.28 12.17
C GLU A 82 -2.93 -5.82 12.06
N ASN A 83 -2.96 -5.24 10.85
CA ASN A 83 -2.33 -3.96 10.56
C ASN A 83 -3.33 -2.85 10.18
N GLY A 84 -4.43 -3.24 9.55
CA GLY A 84 -5.38 -2.34 8.93
C GLY A 84 -6.44 -1.76 9.85
N ASP A 85 -7.21 -0.83 9.30
CA ASP A 85 -8.40 -0.24 9.90
C ASP A 85 -9.44 -0.08 8.78
N PHE A 86 -10.31 -1.09 8.69
CA PHE A 86 -11.40 -1.22 7.74
C PHE A 86 -12.57 -1.71 8.59
N GLY A 87 -13.65 -0.93 8.60
CA GLY A 87 -14.74 -1.07 9.58
C GLY A 87 -15.38 -2.46 9.66
#